data_AF-A0A090R210-F1
#
_entry.id   AF-A0A090R210-F1
#
_cell.length_a   1.000
_cell.length_b   1.000
_cell.length_c   1.000
_cell.angle_alpha   90.00
_cell.angle_beta   90.00
_cell.angle_gamma   90.00
#
_symmetry.space_group_name_H-M   'P 1'
#
loop_
_entity.id
_entity.type
_entity.pdbx_description
1 polymer ?
#
loop_
_entity_poly.entity_id
_entity_poly.type
_entity_poly.pdbx_seq_one_letter_code
_entity_poly.pdbx_strand_id
1 'polypeptide(L)' 'MQRLMAAGVPTELAVFPGMYHGSQVFVPDAPVSQKMRNAYLSALKDALYKK' A
#
# COMPACT_ATOMS: atom_id res chain seq x y z
N MET A 1 6.45 -10.27 -1.28
CA MET A 1 7.62 -9.36 -1.44
C MET A 1 8.97 -10.03 -1.25
N GLN A 2 9.14 -11.05 -0.39
CA GLN A 2 10.45 -11.66 -0.09
C GLN A 2 11.30 -12.06 -1.32
N ARG A 3 10.70 -12.67 -2.34
CA ARG A 3 11.41 -13.05 -3.58
C ARG A 3 11.89 -11.84 -4.40
N LEU A 4 11.13 -10.75 -4.42
CA LEU A 4 11.51 -9.52 -5.12
C LEU A 4 12.66 -8.82 -4.39
N MET A 5 12.58 -8.75 -3.06
CA MET A 5 13.66 -8.23 -2.22
C MET A 5 14.96 -9.03 -2.41
N ALA A 6 14.87 -10.37 -2.40
CA ALA A 6 16.02 -11.25 -2.63
C ALA A 6 16.63 -11.09 -4.03
N ALA A 7 15.85 -10.65 -5.01
CA ALA A 7 16.31 -10.36 -6.36
C ALA A 7 16.84 -8.92 -6.54
N GLY A 8 16.94 -8.12 -5.46
CA GLY A 8 17.41 -6.74 -5.51
C GLY A 8 16.40 -5.74 -6.09
N VAL A 9 15.14 -6.14 -6.28
CA VAL A 9 14.09 -5.23 -6.74
C VAL A 9 13.67 -4.33 -5.57
N PRO A 10 13.70 -2.99 -5.71
CA PRO A 10 13.20 -2.07 -4.69
C PRO A 10 11.73 -2.35 -4.43
N THR A 11 11.37 -2.68 -3.19
CA THR A 11 9.99 -3.01 -2.81
C THR A 11 9.67 -2.52 -1.41
N GLU A 12 8.39 -2.21 -1.21
CA GLU A 12 7.81 -1.88 0.09
C GLU A 12 6.65 -2.83 0.38
N LEU A 13 6.49 -3.22 1.65
CA LEU A 13 5.35 -4.02 2.12
C LEU A 13 4.67 -3.31 3.29
N ALA A 14 3.40 -2.94 3.11
CA ALA A 14 2.56 -2.43 4.18
C ALA A 14 1.43 -3.43 4.47
N VAL A 15 1.21 -3.73 5.76
CA VAL A 15 0.11 -4.57 6.24
C VAL A 15 -0.85 -3.70 7.04
N PHE A 16 -2.15 -3.81 6.77
CA PHE A 16 -3.21 -3.05 7.44
C PHE A 16 -4.12 -4.02 8.18
N PRO A 17 -3.91 -4.25 9.50
CA PRO A 17 -4.71 -5.19 10.28
C PRO A 17 -6.20 -4.82 10.30
N GLY A 18 -7.07 -5.84 10.38
CA GLY A 18 -8.52 -5.66 10.40
C GLY A 18 -9.16 -5.47 9.02
N MET A 19 -8.34 -5.46 7.96
CA MET A 19 -8.81 -5.40 6.57
C MET A 19 -9.02 -6.80 6.01
N TYR A 20 -10.01 -6.94 5.13
CA TYR A 20 -10.16 -8.10 4.24
C TYR A 20 -9.96 -7.66 2.78
N HIS A 21 -9.85 -8.61 1.85
CA HIS A 21 -9.64 -8.32 0.44
C HIS A 21 -10.76 -7.44 -0.14
N GLY A 22 -10.40 -6.25 -0.64
CA GLY A 22 -11.35 -5.30 -1.21
C GLY A 22 -12.10 -4.43 -0.19
N SER A 23 -11.83 -4.56 1.12
CA SER A 23 -12.47 -3.74 2.16
C SER A 23 -12.39 -2.23 1.92
N GLN A 24 -11.32 -1.73 1.28
CA GLN A 24 -11.17 -0.33 0.90
C GLN A 24 -12.17 0.16 -0.15
N VAL A 25 -12.77 -0.75 -0.91
CA VAL A 25 -13.79 -0.48 -1.94
C VAL A 25 -15.19 -0.59 -1.32
N PHE A 26 -15.42 -1.63 -0.52
CA PHE A 26 -16.74 -1.90 0.07
C PHE A 26 -17.05 -1.06 1.31
N VAL A 27 -16.02 -0.65 2.06
CA VAL A 27 -16.15 0.19 3.25
C VAL A 27 -15.18 1.37 3.14
N PRO A 28 -15.40 2.29 2.20
CA PRO A 28 -14.40 3.30 1.84
C PRO A 28 -14.14 4.29 2.98
N ASP A 29 -15.11 4.53 3.86
CA ASP A 29 -15.06 5.51 4.94
C ASP A 29 -14.45 4.98 6.24
N ALA A 30 -14.20 3.67 6.34
CA ALA A 30 -13.49 3.13 7.48
C ALA A 30 -12.10 3.80 7.58
N PRO A 31 -11.65 4.23 8.78
CA PRO A 31 -10.36 4.90 8.93
C PRO A 31 -9.18 4.08 8.37
N VAL A 32 -9.24 2.76 8.51
CA VAL A 32 -8.22 1.85 7.97
C VAL A 32 -8.22 1.79 6.44
N SER A 33 -9.38 1.90 5.80
CA SER A 33 -9.51 1.98 4.33
C SER A 33 -8.88 3.25 3.79
N GLN A 34 -9.19 4.40 4.40
CA GLN A 34 -8.59 5.70 4.04
C GLN A 34 -7.06 5.66 4.23
N LYS A 35 -6.59 5.09 5.35
CA LYS A 35 -5.16 4.93 5.63
C LYS A 35 -4.45 4.10 4.56
N MET A 36 -5.01 2.95 4.15
CA MET A 36 -4.42 2.13 3.10
C MET A 36 -4.37 2.88 1.76
N ARG A 37 -5.45 3.56 1.37
CA ARG A 37 -5.50 4.31 0.09
C ARG A 37 -4.46 5.42 0.04
N ASN A 38 -4.35 6.21 1.10
CA ASN A 38 -3.36 7.26 1.18
C ASN A 38 -1.93 6.72 1.14
N ALA A 39 -1.68 5.56 1.77
CA ALA A 39 -0.35 4.96 1.79
C ALA A 39 0.15 4.58 0.39
N TYR A 40 -0.63 3.84 -0.41
CA TYR A 40 -0.16 3.45 -1.75
C TYR A 40 -0.14 4.62 -2.73
N LEU A 41 -1.02 5.63 -2.58
CA LEU A 41 -0.97 6.85 -3.40
C LEU A 41 0.29 7.68 -3.09
N SER A 42 0.68 7.76 -1.82
CA SER A 42 1.93 8.41 -1.42
C SER A 42 3.14 7.68 -1.98
N ALA A 43 3.19 6.34 -1.86
CA ALA A 43 4.28 5.54 -2.42
C ALA A 43 4.39 5.69 -3.94
N LEU A 44 3.25 5.71 -4.65
CA LEU A 44 3.23 5.95 -6.09
C LEU A 44 3.74 7.34 -6.45
N LYS A 45 3.30 8.37 -5.71
CA LYS A 45 3.78 9.75 -5.92
C LYS A 45 5.29 9.83 -5.72
N ASP A 46 5.81 9.18 -4.69
CA ASP A 46 7.23 9.15 -4.40
C ASP A 46 8.00 8.45 -5.52
N ALA A 47 7.56 7.27 -5.96
CA ALA A 47 8.20 6.51 -7.02
C ALA A 47 8.18 7.21 -8.41
N LEU A 48 7.14 7.99 -8.70
CA LEU A 48 6.98 8.65 -9.99
C LEU A 48 7.58 10.05 -10.05
N TYR A 49 7.69 10.75 -8.91
CA TYR A 49 8.00 12.18 -8.90
C TYR A 49 9.15 12.60 -7.97
N LYS A 50 9.61 11.77 -7.01
CA LYS A 50 10.82 12.09 -6.26
C LYS A 50 12.04 11.59 -7.03
N LYS A 51 13.02 12.48 -7.24
CA LYS A 51 14.33 12.16 -7.81
C LYS A 51 15.23 11.52 -6.76
#